data_AF-A0A1J5M5V6-F1
#
_entry.id   AF-A0A1J5M5V6-F1
#
_cell.length_a   1.000
_cell.length_b   1.000
_cell.length_c   1.000
_cell.angle_alpha   90.00
_cell.angle_beta   90.00
_cell.angle_gamma   90.00
#
_symmetry.space_group_name_H-M   'P 1'
#
loop_
_entity.id
_entity.type
_entity.pdbx_description
1 polymer ?
#
loop_
_entity_poly.entity_id
_entity_poly.type
_entity_poly.pdbx_seq_one_letter_code
_entity_poly.pdbx_strand_id
1 'polypeptide(L)'
;MIFKFLTYIRPVWYFNKARMDDSTVFPNPNDIPKEVWEQIEVDEGYISEMAIERDLAWQAHQKGYIGKSNTLKFSDRVPLIDEYRFVRKYHKKHWATYCLLMRLLSFCNPIKELSAWNKTRSIKQKAIFKKQLLVDWNSYSSSLVQKCPKITIIIPTLNRYNYLKDVLLDLEKQDYSNFDVIIMDQSEPFNKSFYNQFQLDIHVEYQKEKALWLARNMAIKKSDAMYYLLFDDDSRVNPDWISNHLKGLDYFNAAISSGQSISKKDQKLPENYSYFRIADLLDTGNVLIKREVFESIGLFDRQFEKQRMGDGEFGMRAYLNGFLNISNPYATRLHLKVKSGGLRQMGSWDAFRPKNIFAPKPIPSVLYLYRKYFGNNLAKWALIKSIPPSIIPYKFKKNKPLLVLGVLISILLFPLVLIQIVNSWRQASIKLEHGPEIEKYG
;
A
#
# COMPACT_ATOMS: atom_id res chain seq x y z
N MET A 1 3.62 -1.89 18.98
CA MET A 1 2.39 -1.78 18.16
C MET A 1 1.33 -1.05 18.97
N ILE A 2 0.54 -0.21 18.33
CA ILE A 2 -0.48 0.60 19.01
C ILE A 2 -1.48 -0.26 19.79
N PHE A 3 -2.05 -1.28 19.15
CA PHE A 3 -2.85 -2.32 19.79
C PHE A 3 -2.38 -3.69 19.27
N LYS A 4 -2.17 -4.65 20.18
CA LYS A 4 -1.65 -5.97 19.83
C LYS A 4 -2.62 -6.74 18.94
N PHE A 5 -3.93 -6.57 19.10
CA PHE A 5 -4.90 -7.30 18.28
C PHE A 5 -4.85 -6.94 16.79
N LEU A 6 -4.22 -5.81 16.42
CA LEU A 6 -3.91 -5.51 15.03
C LEU A 6 -2.98 -6.54 14.39
N THR A 7 -2.20 -7.33 15.15
CA THR A 7 -1.40 -8.43 14.56
C THR A 7 -2.26 -9.51 13.94
N TYR A 8 -3.47 -9.72 14.45
CA TYR A 8 -4.41 -10.69 13.88
C TYR A 8 -5.17 -10.05 12.70
N ILE A 9 -5.56 -8.79 12.84
CA ILE A 9 -6.42 -8.11 11.86
C ILE A 9 -5.63 -7.59 10.66
N ARG A 10 -4.43 -7.03 10.85
CA ARG A 10 -3.56 -6.47 9.80
C ARG A 10 -2.08 -6.81 10.11
N PRO A 11 -1.67 -8.09 10.09
CA PRO A 11 -0.33 -8.52 10.53
C PRO A 11 0.85 -7.80 9.86
N VAL A 12 0.74 -7.55 8.55
CA VAL A 12 1.81 -7.05 7.68
C VAL A 12 1.54 -5.61 7.21
N TRP A 13 0.98 -4.80 8.12
CA TRP A 13 0.73 -3.38 7.89
C TRP A 13 1.94 -2.56 8.28
N TYR A 14 2.36 -1.60 7.44
CA TYR A 14 3.59 -0.82 7.66
C TYR A 14 3.67 -0.26 9.07
N PHE A 15 2.57 0.33 9.54
CA PHE A 15 2.51 1.04 10.82
C PHE A 15 2.44 0.10 12.04
N ASN A 16 2.54 -1.22 11.85
CA ASN A 16 2.87 -2.14 12.95
C ASN A 16 4.36 -2.08 13.34
N LYS A 17 5.22 -1.54 12.48
CA LYS A 17 6.64 -1.34 12.74
C LYS A 17 6.92 0.10 13.14
N ALA A 18 7.87 0.29 14.05
CA ALA A 18 8.52 1.57 14.20
C ALA A 18 9.46 1.79 13.02
N ARG A 19 9.76 3.05 12.73
CA ARG A 19 10.81 3.45 11.80
C ARG A 19 12.19 3.20 12.41
N MET A 20 13.26 3.38 11.64
CA MET A 20 14.63 3.14 12.08
C MET A 20 15.09 4.10 13.20
N ASP A 21 14.48 5.28 13.29
CA ASP A 21 14.69 6.27 14.36
C ASP A 21 13.73 6.07 15.56
N ASP A 22 13.10 4.90 15.67
CA ASP A 22 12.08 4.53 16.65
C ASP A 22 10.78 5.36 16.63
N SER A 23 10.61 6.28 15.66
CA SER A 23 9.36 7.01 15.50
C SER A 23 8.24 6.13 14.91
N THR A 24 6.99 6.60 15.05
CA THR A 24 5.82 5.95 14.45
C THR A 24 4.97 6.93 13.65
N VAL A 25 3.82 6.50 13.13
CA VAL A 25 2.85 7.43 12.49
C VAL A 25 1.81 7.97 13.46
N PHE A 26 1.88 7.56 14.72
CA PHE A 26 0.85 7.83 15.72
C PHE A 26 1.34 9.00 16.57
N PRO A 27 0.74 10.19 16.42
CA PRO A 27 1.21 11.37 17.12
C PRO A 27 0.95 11.25 18.62
N ASN A 28 1.81 11.85 19.43
CA ASN A 28 1.56 12.09 20.83
C ASN A 28 0.36 13.04 20.94
N PRO A 29 -0.75 12.62 21.57
CA PRO A 29 -1.94 13.46 21.65
C PRO A 29 -1.73 14.79 22.38
N ASN A 30 -0.71 14.90 23.23
CA ASN A 30 -0.37 16.17 23.91
C ASN A 30 0.36 17.17 23.01
N ASP A 31 0.92 16.70 21.89
CA ASP A 31 1.75 17.51 20.99
C ASP A 31 1.02 17.89 19.68
N ILE A 32 -0.24 17.48 19.52
CA ILE A 32 -1.03 17.82 18.32
C ILE A 32 -1.64 19.23 18.42
N PRO A 33 -1.83 19.93 17.29
CA PRO A 33 -2.49 21.23 17.27
C PRO A 33 -3.90 21.19 17.87
N LYS A 34 -4.32 22.29 18.49
CA LYS A 34 -5.61 22.42 19.16
C LYS A 34 -6.79 22.09 18.24
N GLU A 35 -6.70 22.49 16.97
CA GLU A 35 -7.73 22.26 15.95
C GLU A 35 -7.91 20.77 15.64
N VAL A 36 -6.85 19.97 15.80
CA VAL A 36 -6.88 18.51 15.64
C VAL A 36 -7.41 17.85 16.91
N TRP A 37 -6.97 18.34 18.07
CA TRP A 37 -7.42 17.88 19.39
C TRP A 37 -8.94 18.02 19.55
N GLU A 38 -9.52 19.16 19.17
CA GLU A 38 -10.97 19.42 19.21
C GLU A 38 -11.79 18.49 18.29
N GLN A 39 -11.12 17.79 17.38
CA GLN A 39 -11.76 16.85 16.46
C GLN A 39 -11.62 15.40 16.88
N ILE A 40 -10.84 15.06 17.91
CA ILE A 40 -10.78 13.70 18.48
C ILE A 40 -11.57 13.63 19.79
N GLU A 41 -11.97 12.43 20.19
CA GLU A 41 -12.82 12.24 21.37
C GLU A 41 -12.12 11.35 22.38
N VAL A 42 -12.02 11.82 23.63
CA VAL A 42 -11.56 11.00 24.75
C VAL A 42 -12.60 9.91 25.02
N ASP A 43 -12.14 8.66 25.16
CA ASP A 43 -12.98 7.51 25.49
C ASP A 43 -12.65 7.01 26.90
N GLU A 44 -13.34 7.53 27.90
CA GLU A 44 -13.17 7.17 29.31
C GLU A 44 -13.56 5.72 29.63
N GLY A 45 -14.10 4.98 28.67
CA GLY A 45 -14.41 3.56 28.87
C GLY A 45 -13.22 2.62 28.64
N TYR A 46 -12.05 3.12 28.28
CA TYR A 46 -10.79 2.39 28.40
C TYR A 46 -10.36 2.35 29.87
N ILE A 47 -9.82 1.22 30.32
CA ILE A 47 -9.44 1.07 31.74
C ILE A 47 -8.04 1.58 32.06
N SER A 48 -7.19 1.78 31.05
CA SER A 48 -5.84 2.27 31.22
C SER A 48 -5.63 3.59 30.48
N GLU A 49 -4.96 4.54 31.13
CA GLU A 49 -4.60 5.84 30.53
C GLU A 49 -3.81 5.67 29.24
N MET A 50 -2.88 4.70 29.20
CA MET A 50 -2.15 4.37 27.98
C MET A 50 -3.08 3.94 26.83
N ALA A 51 -4.15 3.20 27.09
CA ALA A 51 -5.09 2.82 26.03
C ALA A 51 -5.90 4.03 25.53
N ILE A 52 -6.23 4.97 26.42
CA ILE A 52 -6.85 6.26 26.05
C ILE A 52 -5.91 7.04 25.12
N GLU A 53 -4.64 7.20 25.51
CA GLU A 53 -3.64 7.92 24.73
C GLU A 53 -3.44 7.30 23.34
N ARG A 54 -3.33 5.97 23.28
CA ARG A 54 -3.20 5.24 22.01
C ARG A 54 -4.47 5.33 21.16
N ASP A 55 -5.66 5.33 21.76
CA ASP A 55 -6.91 5.53 21.03
C ASP A 55 -6.98 6.95 20.43
N LEU A 56 -6.58 7.98 21.17
CA LEU A 56 -6.49 9.36 20.68
C LEU A 56 -5.51 9.49 19.50
N ALA A 57 -4.31 8.90 19.63
CA ALA A 57 -3.31 8.88 18.56
C ALA A 57 -3.81 8.12 17.33
N TRP A 58 -4.53 7.00 17.52
CA TRP A 58 -5.20 6.28 16.45
C TRP A 58 -6.26 7.15 15.76
N GLN A 59 -7.08 7.88 16.52
CA GLN A 59 -8.09 8.77 15.96
C GLN A 59 -7.46 9.87 15.12
N ALA A 60 -6.43 10.56 15.63
CA ALA A 60 -5.72 11.60 14.89
C ALA A 60 -5.16 11.07 13.56
N HIS A 61 -4.46 9.92 13.61
CA HIS A 61 -3.94 9.26 12.41
C HIS A 61 -5.05 8.88 11.42
N GLN A 62 -6.13 8.25 11.89
CA GLN A 62 -7.23 7.82 11.03
C GLN A 62 -8.09 8.97 10.49
N LYS A 63 -8.02 10.16 11.07
CA LYS A 63 -8.68 11.36 10.55
C LYS A 63 -7.83 12.18 9.57
N GLY A 64 -6.61 11.71 9.28
CA GLY A 64 -5.74 12.32 8.28
C GLY A 64 -4.72 13.31 8.83
N TYR A 65 -4.39 13.25 10.13
CA TYR A 65 -3.34 14.11 10.66
C TYR A 65 -1.99 13.80 10.00
N ILE A 66 -1.37 14.83 9.43
CA ILE A 66 -0.03 14.83 8.86
C ILE A 66 0.68 16.04 9.46
N GLY A 67 1.65 15.82 10.35
CA GLY A 67 2.33 16.90 11.06
C GLY A 67 3.63 16.46 11.71
N LYS A 68 4.29 17.39 12.42
CA LYS A 68 5.63 17.22 13.01
C LYS A 68 5.61 16.93 14.53
N SER A 69 4.47 16.53 15.09
CA SER A 69 4.41 16.19 16.52
C SER A 69 5.29 14.99 16.84
N ASN A 70 5.74 14.90 18.10
CA ASN A 70 6.39 13.68 18.57
C ASN A 70 5.42 12.51 18.44
N THR A 71 5.97 11.30 18.36
CA THR A 71 5.17 10.10 18.11
C THR A 71 5.20 9.18 19.31
N LEU A 72 4.10 8.49 19.58
CA LEU A 72 4.04 7.50 20.65
C LEU A 72 4.96 6.32 20.37
N LYS A 73 5.62 5.86 21.44
CA LYS A 73 6.33 4.58 21.50
C LYS A 73 5.46 3.56 22.21
N PHE A 74 5.62 2.28 21.84
CA PHE A 74 4.73 1.21 22.31
C PHE A 74 5.51 0.12 23.07
N SER A 75 6.06 0.48 24.24
CA SER A 75 6.75 -0.43 25.16
C SER A 75 5.76 -1.33 25.90
N ASP A 76 4.70 -0.75 26.44
CA ASP A 76 3.85 -1.42 27.42
C ASP A 76 2.66 -2.15 26.78
N ARG A 77 2.15 -3.15 27.50
CA ARG A 77 1.03 -3.98 27.04
C ARG A 77 -0.30 -3.36 27.46
N VAL A 78 -1.17 -3.14 26.49
CA VAL A 78 -2.54 -2.72 26.72
C VAL A 78 -3.33 -3.85 27.40
N PRO A 79 -4.19 -3.55 28.38
CA PRO A 79 -5.05 -4.54 29.00
C PRO A 79 -5.95 -5.27 28.00
N LEU A 80 -6.26 -6.53 28.28
CA LEU A 80 -7.02 -7.39 27.36
C LEU A 80 -8.41 -6.82 27.00
N ILE A 81 -9.09 -6.21 27.98
CA ILE A 81 -10.41 -5.60 27.74
C ILE A 81 -10.32 -4.40 26.79
N ASP A 82 -9.25 -3.62 26.89
CA ASP A 82 -8.98 -2.45 26.06
C ASP A 82 -8.62 -2.86 24.62
N GLU A 83 -7.90 -3.98 24.44
CA GLU A 83 -7.66 -4.59 23.12
C GLU A 83 -8.98 -4.96 22.41
N TYR A 84 -9.90 -5.63 23.11
CA TYR A 84 -11.22 -5.94 22.54
C TYR A 84 -12.05 -4.67 22.30
N ARG A 85 -12.01 -3.68 23.20
CA ARG A 85 -12.71 -2.40 23.03
C ARG A 85 -12.27 -1.71 21.74
N PHE A 86 -10.96 -1.58 21.54
CA PHE A 86 -10.37 -1.04 20.31
C PHE A 86 -10.89 -1.76 19.06
N VAL A 87 -10.87 -3.10 19.06
CA VAL A 87 -11.35 -3.89 17.92
C VAL A 87 -12.83 -3.66 17.65
N ARG A 88 -13.68 -3.60 18.68
CA ARG A 88 -15.12 -3.33 18.54
C ARG A 88 -15.40 -1.94 17.99
N LYS A 89 -14.58 -0.95 18.36
CA LYS A 89 -14.74 0.46 17.97
C LYS A 89 -14.35 0.68 16.51
N TYR A 90 -13.24 0.12 16.03
CA TYR A 90 -12.70 0.47 14.70
C TYR A 90 -12.80 -0.63 13.64
N HIS A 91 -13.21 -1.83 14.01
CA HIS A 91 -13.37 -2.94 13.07
C HIS A 91 -14.78 -3.51 13.11
N LYS A 92 -15.20 -4.13 12.00
CA LYS A 92 -16.51 -4.81 11.92
C LYS A 92 -16.64 -5.86 13.04
N LYS A 93 -17.86 -6.05 13.55
CA LYS A 93 -18.15 -6.90 14.73
C LYS A 93 -17.50 -8.29 14.73
N HIS A 94 -17.37 -8.93 13.57
CA HIS A 94 -16.76 -10.26 13.45
C HIS A 94 -15.25 -10.28 13.75
N TRP A 95 -14.53 -9.15 13.65
CA TRP A 95 -13.10 -9.10 13.93
C TRP A 95 -12.76 -9.33 15.40
N ALA A 96 -13.63 -8.88 16.33
CA ALA A 96 -13.45 -9.18 17.74
C ALA A 96 -13.59 -10.69 18.02
N THR A 97 -14.57 -11.35 17.39
CA THR A 97 -14.73 -12.81 17.46
C THR A 97 -13.56 -13.54 16.80
N TYR A 98 -13.08 -13.06 15.65
CA TYR A 98 -11.88 -13.59 15.01
C TYR A 98 -10.66 -13.51 15.94
N CYS A 99 -10.42 -12.36 16.59
CA CYS A 99 -9.35 -12.23 17.58
C CYS A 99 -9.51 -13.25 18.71
N LEU A 100 -10.71 -13.37 19.30
CA LEU A 100 -10.98 -14.38 20.34
C LEU A 100 -10.61 -15.80 19.88
N LEU A 101 -11.05 -16.21 18.68
CA LEU A 101 -10.70 -17.53 18.13
C LEU A 101 -9.18 -17.69 18.00
N MET A 102 -8.47 -16.68 17.48
CA MET A 102 -7.01 -16.73 17.37
C MET A 102 -6.33 -16.82 18.74
N ARG A 103 -6.84 -16.13 19.76
CA ARG A 103 -6.34 -16.18 21.14
C ARG A 103 -6.52 -17.57 21.75
N LEU A 104 -7.70 -18.17 21.59
CA LEU A 104 -7.99 -19.52 22.08
C LEU A 104 -7.13 -20.58 21.38
N LEU A 105 -7.00 -20.50 20.04
CA LEU A 105 -6.11 -21.38 19.27
C LEU A 105 -4.62 -21.18 19.61
N SER A 106 -4.27 -20.03 20.19
CA SER A 106 -2.94 -19.75 20.72
C SER A 106 -2.83 -20.10 22.22
N PHE A 107 -3.71 -20.95 22.74
CA PHE A 107 -3.72 -21.45 24.13
C PHE A 107 -3.76 -20.37 25.20
N CYS A 108 -4.38 -19.24 24.90
CA CYS A 108 -4.55 -18.18 25.89
C CYS A 108 -5.73 -18.47 26.81
N ASN A 109 -5.66 -17.99 28.06
CA ASN A 109 -6.61 -18.36 29.10
C ASN A 109 -8.08 -18.10 28.67
N PRO A 110 -8.89 -19.16 28.47
CA PRO A 110 -10.21 -19.02 27.88
C PRO A 110 -11.18 -18.21 28.75
N ILE A 111 -11.08 -18.34 30.08
CA ILE A 111 -11.94 -17.64 31.03
C ILE A 111 -11.71 -16.12 30.93
N LYS A 112 -10.44 -15.69 30.94
CA LYS A 112 -10.08 -14.27 30.82
C LYS A 112 -10.49 -13.70 29.45
N GLU A 113 -10.24 -14.43 28.38
CA GLU A 113 -10.56 -14.02 27.00
C GLU A 113 -12.06 -13.89 26.77
N LEU A 114 -12.86 -14.90 27.16
CA LEU A 114 -14.31 -14.87 27.03
C LEU A 114 -14.94 -13.77 27.88
N SER A 115 -14.43 -13.56 29.12
CA SER A 115 -14.88 -12.47 29.98
C SER A 115 -14.65 -11.10 29.34
N ALA A 116 -13.43 -10.82 28.86
CA ALA A 116 -13.10 -9.55 28.23
C ALA A 116 -13.88 -9.32 26.91
N TRP A 117 -14.01 -10.36 26.08
CA TRP A 117 -14.78 -10.31 24.83
C TRP A 117 -16.28 -10.05 25.07
N ASN A 118 -16.85 -10.65 26.11
CA ASN A 118 -18.26 -10.47 26.47
C ASN A 118 -18.52 -9.11 27.12
N LYS A 119 -17.63 -8.63 28.01
CA LYS A 119 -17.71 -7.29 28.62
C LYS A 119 -17.73 -6.16 27.59
N THR A 120 -17.11 -6.38 26.43
CA THR A 120 -17.02 -5.39 25.34
C THR A 120 -18.13 -5.53 24.28
N ARG A 121 -19.12 -6.41 24.46
CA ARG A 121 -20.14 -6.73 23.44
C ARG A 121 -21.07 -5.57 23.07
N SER A 122 -21.29 -4.63 23.98
CA SER A 122 -22.19 -3.48 23.80
C SER A 122 -21.53 -2.30 23.07
N ILE A 123 -20.21 -2.32 22.92
CA ILE A 123 -19.47 -1.23 22.26
C ILE A 123 -19.87 -1.15 20.79
N LYS A 124 -20.27 0.06 20.38
CA LYS A 124 -20.66 0.35 18.99
C LYS A 124 -19.44 0.70 18.16
N GLN A 125 -19.47 0.31 16.88
CA GLN A 125 -18.44 0.67 15.92
C GLN A 125 -18.53 2.18 15.62
N LYS A 126 -17.39 2.88 15.67
CA LYS A 126 -17.24 4.29 15.34
C LYS A 126 -16.99 4.46 13.83
N ALA A 127 -17.68 5.43 13.23
CA ALA A 127 -17.47 5.82 11.84
C ALA A 127 -16.30 6.81 11.71
N ILE A 128 -15.08 6.35 12.06
CA ILE A 128 -13.91 7.22 12.25
C ILE A 128 -13.54 8.06 11.00
N PHE A 129 -13.89 7.59 9.80
CA PHE A 129 -13.54 8.24 8.54
C PHE A 129 -14.56 9.27 8.05
N LYS A 130 -15.72 9.44 8.71
CA LYS A 130 -16.76 10.38 8.25
C LYS A 130 -16.47 11.86 8.56
N LYS A 131 -15.60 12.14 9.53
CA LYS A 131 -15.24 13.50 9.96
C LYS A 131 -13.71 13.62 9.89
N GLN A 132 -13.20 13.80 8.68
CA GLN A 132 -11.77 14.03 8.40
C GLN A 132 -11.33 15.43 8.82
N LEU A 133 -10.03 15.59 9.04
CA LEU A 133 -9.44 16.91 9.27
C LEU A 133 -9.51 17.73 7.99
N LEU A 134 -9.93 18.99 8.13
CA LEU A 134 -9.89 19.95 7.04
C LEU A 134 -8.45 20.43 6.85
N VAL A 135 -8.05 20.53 5.59
CA VAL A 135 -6.79 21.16 5.19
C VAL A 135 -7.13 22.33 4.29
N ASP A 136 -6.36 23.42 4.39
CA ASP A 136 -6.55 24.58 3.53
C ASP A 136 -5.90 24.37 2.16
N TRP A 137 -6.36 23.33 1.47
CA TRP A 137 -5.77 22.88 0.21
C TRP A 137 -6.10 23.81 -0.95
N ASN A 138 -7.34 24.29 -1.04
CA ASN A 138 -7.81 25.03 -2.20
C ASN A 138 -7.19 26.44 -2.27
N SER A 139 -6.93 27.09 -1.13
CA SER A 139 -6.31 28.42 -1.08
C SER A 139 -4.78 28.36 -1.26
N TYR A 140 -4.16 27.22 -0.96
CA TYR A 140 -2.70 27.12 -0.92
C TYR A 140 -2.08 27.28 -2.30
N SER A 141 -1.16 28.25 -2.38
CA SER A 141 -0.32 28.50 -3.54
C SER A 141 1.03 27.81 -3.36
N SER A 142 1.34 26.82 -4.19
CA SER A 142 2.56 26.04 -4.07
C SER A 142 3.76 26.76 -4.67
N SER A 143 4.75 27.04 -3.82
CA SER A 143 6.04 27.55 -4.24
C SER A 143 6.79 26.56 -5.13
N LEU A 144 6.60 25.25 -4.88
CA LEU A 144 7.24 24.20 -5.68
C LEU A 144 6.67 24.16 -7.11
N VAL A 145 5.35 24.28 -7.28
CA VAL A 145 4.72 24.39 -8.60
C VAL A 145 5.21 25.63 -9.33
N GLN A 146 5.30 26.78 -8.65
CA GLN A 146 5.80 28.04 -9.24
C GLN A 146 7.27 27.96 -9.67
N LYS A 147 8.12 27.26 -8.92
CA LYS A 147 9.53 27.04 -9.29
C LYS A 147 9.69 26.16 -10.53
N CYS A 148 8.65 25.47 -10.95
CA CYS A 148 8.61 24.64 -12.16
C CYS A 148 9.84 23.71 -12.28
N PRO A 149 10.15 22.86 -11.27
CA PRO A 149 11.28 21.93 -11.36
C PRO A 149 11.10 20.86 -12.44
N LYS A 150 12.18 20.40 -13.06
CA LYS A 150 12.11 19.30 -14.04
C LYS A 150 11.58 18.02 -13.37
N ILE A 151 10.59 17.38 -14.00
CA ILE A 151 10.06 16.06 -13.66
C ILE A 151 10.40 15.08 -14.78
N THR A 152 10.73 13.84 -14.45
CA THR A 152 10.72 12.75 -15.42
C THR A 152 9.56 11.81 -15.17
N ILE A 153 8.72 11.62 -16.19
CA ILE A 153 7.65 10.62 -16.18
C ILE A 153 8.22 9.30 -16.67
N ILE A 154 8.06 8.25 -15.88
CA ILE A 154 8.65 6.93 -16.16
C ILE A 154 7.55 5.93 -16.49
N ILE A 155 7.58 5.42 -17.73
CA ILE A 155 6.56 4.51 -18.25
C ILE A 155 7.22 3.23 -18.78
N PRO A 156 7.12 2.10 -18.06
CA PRO A 156 7.40 0.80 -18.65
C PRO A 156 6.20 0.35 -19.50
N THR A 157 6.45 -0.13 -20.72
CA THR A 157 5.38 -0.69 -21.57
C THR A 157 5.73 -2.07 -22.10
N LEU A 158 4.69 -2.90 -22.30
CA LEU A 158 4.81 -4.22 -22.91
C LEU A 158 3.52 -4.59 -23.65
N ASN A 159 3.59 -4.56 -24.98
CA ASN A 159 2.54 -4.97 -25.91
C ASN A 159 1.21 -4.23 -25.70
N ARG A 160 1.27 -2.90 -25.51
CA ARG A 160 0.11 -2.05 -25.14
C ARG A 160 0.03 -0.71 -25.88
N TYR A 161 0.58 -0.59 -27.08
CA TYR A 161 0.59 0.67 -27.85
C TYR A 161 -0.78 1.38 -27.93
N ASN A 162 -1.88 0.64 -28.06
CA ASN A 162 -3.22 1.25 -28.10
C ASN A 162 -3.58 2.02 -26.82
N TYR A 163 -3.17 1.53 -25.65
CA TYR A 163 -3.40 2.19 -24.36
C TYR A 163 -2.35 3.25 -24.09
N LEU A 164 -1.10 2.97 -24.47
CA LEU A 164 0.00 3.93 -24.36
C LEU A 164 -0.28 5.19 -25.18
N LYS A 165 -0.95 5.08 -26.33
CA LYS A 165 -1.39 6.23 -27.12
C LYS A 165 -2.27 7.17 -26.29
N ASP A 166 -3.28 6.65 -25.60
CA ASP A 166 -4.16 7.45 -24.76
C ASP A 166 -3.41 8.07 -23.57
N VAL A 167 -2.47 7.34 -22.99
CA VAL A 167 -1.57 7.83 -21.93
C VAL A 167 -0.78 9.05 -22.41
N LEU A 168 -0.12 8.96 -23.57
CA LEU A 168 0.69 10.06 -24.11
C LEU A 168 -0.16 11.26 -24.51
N LEU A 169 -1.36 11.04 -25.06
CA LEU A 169 -2.32 12.13 -25.34
C LEU A 169 -2.88 12.81 -24.09
N ASP A 170 -2.93 12.13 -22.95
CA ASP A 170 -3.29 12.76 -21.66
C ASP A 170 -2.09 13.56 -21.10
N LEU A 171 -0.85 13.14 -21.37
CA LEU A 171 0.35 13.88 -20.98
C LEU A 171 0.53 15.19 -21.76
N GLU A 172 0.18 15.22 -23.05
CA GLU A 172 0.18 16.46 -23.85
C GLU A 172 -0.80 17.53 -23.32
N LYS A 173 -1.78 17.12 -22.50
CA LYS A 173 -2.82 18.00 -21.95
C LYS A 173 -2.51 18.47 -20.53
N GLN A 174 -1.34 18.14 -19.98
CA GLN A 174 -1.01 18.53 -18.62
C GLN A 174 -0.86 20.05 -18.52
N ASP A 175 -1.29 20.61 -17.39
CA ASP A 175 -1.13 22.03 -17.06
C ASP A 175 0.31 22.40 -16.66
N TYR A 176 1.13 21.37 -16.44
CA TYR A 176 2.55 21.48 -16.09
C TYR A 176 3.41 21.06 -17.28
N SER A 177 4.36 21.91 -17.70
CA SER A 177 5.10 21.71 -18.95
C SER A 177 6.56 21.28 -18.79
N ASN A 178 7.21 21.51 -17.63
CA ASN A 178 8.62 21.18 -17.46
C ASN A 178 8.84 19.70 -17.09
N PHE A 179 8.52 18.80 -18.01
CA PHE A 179 8.75 17.38 -17.85
C PHE A 179 9.24 16.71 -19.14
N ASP A 180 10.02 15.65 -18.97
CA ASP A 180 10.33 14.68 -20.03
C ASP A 180 9.68 13.32 -19.71
N VAL A 181 9.67 12.43 -20.70
CA VAL A 181 9.11 11.07 -20.57
C VAL A 181 10.16 10.05 -20.95
N ILE A 182 10.51 9.17 -20.02
CA ILE A 182 11.36 8.00 -20.31
C ILE A 182 10.48 6.76 -20.43
N ILE A 183 10.50 6.14 -21.61
CA ILE A 183 9.74 4.93 -21.94
C ILE A 183 10.68 3.76 -22.12
N MET A 184 10.50 2.74 -21.27
CA MET A 184 11.20 1.46 -21.40
C MET A 184 10.27 0.44 -22.06
N ASP A 185 10.41 0.29 -23.37
CA ASP A 185 9.54 -0.53 -24.20
C ASP A 185 10.06 -1.95 -24.30
N GLN A 186 9.26 -2.91 -23.85
CA GLN A 186 9.57 -4.35 -23.85
C GLN A 186 8.76 -5.11 -24.91
N SER A 187 8.05 -4.39 -25.78
CA SER A 187 7.12 -4.94 -26.76
C SER A 187 7.83 -5.67 -27.90
N GLU A 188 7.18 -6.70 -28.43
CA GLU A 188 7.65 -7.46 -29.59
C GLU A 188 6.50 -7.60 -30.60
N PRO A 189 6.61 -7.00 -31.81
CA PRO A 189 7.73 -6.20 -32.29
C PRO A 189 7.84 -4.82 -31.59
N PHE A 190 9.09 -4.37 -31.39
CA PHE A 190 9.37 -2.99 -30.97
C PHE A 190 9.12 -2.03 -32.14
N ASN A 191 8.43 -0.92 -31.88
CA ASN A 191 8.04 0.05 -32.89
C ASN A 191 8.48 1.46 -32.48
N LYS A 192 9.70 1.85 -32.86
CA LYS A 192 10.23 3.18 -32.55
C LYS A 192 9.43 4.32 -33.20
N SER A 193 8.87 4.13 -34.39
CA SER A 193 8.13 5.19 -35.10
C SER A 193 6.78 5.50 -34.45
N PHE A 194 6.25 4.62 -33.59
CA PHE A 194 5.05 4.89 -32.80
C PHE A 194 5.17 6.19 -31.99
N TYR A 195 6.36 6.53 -31.50
CA TYR A 195 6.56 7.66 -30.59
C TYR A 195 6.67 9.01 -31.30
N ASN A 196 6.97 9.03 -32.61
CA ASN A 196 7.20 10.27 -33.38
C ASN A 196 5.94 11.13 -33.56
N GLN A 197 4.76 10.61 -33.23
CA GLN A 197 3.48 11.30 -33.44
C GLN A 197 3.09 12.22 -32.27
N PHE A 198 3.82 12.18 -31.15
CA PHE A 198 3.48 12.92 -29.93
C PHE A 198 4.37 14.15 -29.76
N GLN A 199 3.79 15.25 -29.29
CA GLN A 199 4.43 16.53 -28.97
C GLN A 199 4.96 16.52 -27.53
N LEU A 200 5.80 15.53 -27.22
CA LEU A 200 6.40 15.31 -25.91
C LEU A 200 7.90 15.07 -26.07
N ASP A 201 8.70 15.49 -25.08
CA ASP A 201 10.10 15.10 -24.99
C ASP A 201 10.19 13.64 -24.53
N ILE A 202 10.20 12.71 -25.48
CA ILE A 202 10.19 11.26 -25.24
C ILE A 202 11.57 10.66 -25.50
N HIS A 203 12.17 10.11 -24.45
CA HIS A 203 13.30 9.21 -24.56
C HIS A 203 12.80 7.76 -24.49
N VAL A 204 12.85 7.05 -25.62
CA VAL A 204 12.45 5.63 -25.71
C VAL A 204 13.66 4.71 -25.83
N GLU A 205 13.68 3.64 -25.04
CA GLU A 205 14.66 2.57 -25.13
C GLU A 205 13.98 1.20 -25.20
N TYR A 206 14.45 0.36 -26.12
CA TYR A 206 14.01 -1.01 -26.21
C TYR A 206 14.72 -1.86 -25.15
N GLN A 207 13.93 -2.45 -24.25
CA GLN A 207 14.39 -3.37 -23.24
C GLN A 207 14.01 -4.81 -23.62
N LYS A 208 15.00 -5.60 -24.02
CA LYS A 208 14.78 -7.00 -24.39
C LYS A 208 14.32 -7.88 -23.23
N GLU A 209 14.88 -7.64 -22.03
CA GLU A 209 14.45 -8.37 -20.83
C GLU A 209 13.04 -7.91 -20.42
N LYS A 210 12.09 -8.84 -20.39
CA LYS A 210 10.74 -8.60 -19.89
C LYS A 210 10.78 -8.56 -18.35
N ALA A 211 10.94 -7.36 -17.78
CA ALA A 211 11.17 -7.07 -16.36
C ALA A 211 10.73 -5.63 -15.98
N LEU A 212 9.80 -5.50 -15.01
CA LEU A 212 9.17 -4.22 -14.64
C LEU A 212 10.08 -3.34 -13.77
N TRP A 213 10.72 -3.93 -12.76
CA TRP A 213 11.57 -3.19 -11.83
C TRP A 213 12.88 -2.80 -12.49
N LEU A 214 13.44 -3.65 -13.36
CA LEU A 214 14.55 -3.31 -14.24
C LEU A 214 14.22 -2.09 -15.11
N ALA A 215 13.06 -2.09 -15.77
CA ALA A 215 12.63 -0.96 -16.58
C ALA A 215 12.58 0.35 -15.78
N ARG A 216 11.93 0.32 -14.60
CA ARG A 216 11.87 1.50 -13.72
C ARG A 216 13.26 1.92 -13.25
N ASN A 217 14.10 0.98 -12.83
CA ASN A 217 15.46 1.25 -12.36
C ASN A 217 16.33 1.88 -13.45
N MET A 218 16.28 1.36 -14.68
CA MET A 218 17.05 1.92 -15.81
C MET A 218 16.57 3.32 -16.17
N ALA A 219 15.26 3.56 -16.20
CA ALA A 219 14.72 4.88 -16.47
C ALA A 219 15.12 5.90 -15.39
N ILE A 220 15.05 5.52 -14.10
CA ILE A 220 15.46 6.37 -12.98
C ILE A 220 16.94 6.77 -13.12
N LYS A 221 17.83 5.81 -13.41
CA LYS A 221 19.27 6.07 -13.58
C LYS A 221 19.62 6.93 -14.78
N LYS A 222 18.78 6.95 -15.82
CA LYS A 222 18.99 7.75 -17.04
C LYS A 222 18.54 9.19 -16.90
N SER A 223 17.69 9.48 -15.91
CA SER A 223 17.10 10.80 -15.75
C SER A 223 17.95 11.71 -14.85
N ASP A 224 18.07 12.96 -15.28
CA ASP A 224 18.67 14.07 -14.56
C ASP A 224 17.65 14.93 -13.78
N ALA A 225 16.38 14.50 -13.69
CA ALA A 225 15.33 15.18 -12.93
C ALA A 225 15.38 14.91 -11.42
N MET A 226 14.96 15.89 -10.61
CA MET A 226 14.88 15.75 -9.15
C MET A 226 13.61 15.04 -8.67
N TYR A 227 12.67 14.80 -9.58
CA TYR A 227 11.35 14.24 -9.28
C TYR A 227 11.00 13.19 -10.33
N TYR A 228 10.64 12.00 -9.85
CA TYR A 228 10.26 10.86 -10.69
C TYR A 228 8.78 10.58 -10.54
N LEU A 229 8.02 10.74 -11.62
CA LEU A 229 6.59 10.46 -11.67
C LEU A 229 6.38 9.11 -12.34
N LEU A 230 6.09 8.08 -11.54
CA LEU A 230 5.94 6.74 -12.04
C LEU A 230 4.50 6.49 -12.52
N PHE A 231 4.35 6.01 -13.76
CA PHE A 231 3.06 5.90 -14.42
C PHE A 231 2.90 4.59 -15.20
N ASP A 232 1.70 3.99 -15.16
CA ASP A 232 1.39 2.75 -15.88
C ASP A 232 0.82 3.05 -17.26
N ASP A 233 1.19 2.24 -18.26
CA ASP A 233 0.77 2.35 -19.67
C ASP A 233 -0.72 2.04 -19.95
N ASP A 234 -1.51 1.66 -18.94
CA ASP A 234 -2.96 1.44 -19.03
C ASP A 234 -3.77 2.35 -18.09
N SER A 235 -3.43 3.63 -18.09
CA SER A 235 -3.96 4.63 -17.16
C SER A 235 -4.45 5.89 -17.85
N ARG A 236 -5.41 6.59 -17.25
CA ARG A 236 -5.92 7.90 -17.69
C ARG A 236 -5.83 8.91 -16.56
N VAL A 237 -5.45 10.14 -16.87
CA VAL A 237 -5.22 11.22 -15.89
C VAL A 237 -5.83 12.54 -16.36
N ASN A 238 -6.12 13.43 -15.41
CA ASN A 238 -6.64 14.76 -15.72
C ASN A 238 -5.50 15.75 -16.02
N PRO A 239 -5.78 16.90 -16.65
CA PRO A 239 -4.80 17.95 -16.93
C PRO A 239 -4.00 18.46 -15.72
N ASP A 240 -4.60 18.44 -14.53
CA ASP A 240 -4.01 18.97 -13.28
C ASP A 240 -3.23 17.92 -12.48
N TRP A 241 -2.98 16.75 -13.06
CA TRP A 241 -2.45 15.59 -12.34
C TRP A 241 -1.02 15.82 -11.82
N ILE A 242 -0.12 16.34 -12.67
CA ILE A 242 1.27 16.63 -12.27
C ILE A 242 1.30 17.74 -11.20
N SER A 243 0.59 18.84 -11.44
CA SER A 243 0.54 19.99 -10.52
C SER A 243 -0.01 19.59 -9.14
N ASN A 244 -1.03 18.73 -9.09
CA ASN A 244 -1.56 18.23 -7.82
C ASN A 244 -0.56 17.35 -7.05
N HIS A 245 0.27 16.56 -7.74
CA HIS A 245 1.34 15.81 -7.08
C HIS A 245 2.40 16.73 -6.47
N LEU A 246 2.90 17.71 -7.22
CA LEU A 246 3.87 18.70 -6.75
C LEU A 246 3.33 19.51 -5.58
N LYS A 247 2.12 20.06 -5.72
CA LYS A 247 1.44 20.82 -4.66
C LYS A 247 1.30 19.99 -3.39
N GLY A 248 1.04 18.68 -3.51
CA GLY A 248 0.96 17.77 -2.36
C GLY A 248 2.31 17.60 -1.66
N LEU A 249 3.40 17.43 -2.42
CA LEU A 249 4.74 17.36 -1.84
C LEU A 249 5.09 18.64 -1.07
N ASP A 250 4.79 19.80 -1.65
CA ASP A 250 5.07 21.12 -1.06
C ASP A 250 4.25 21.35 0.21
N TYR A 251 2.92 21.19 0.12
CA TYR A 251 1.98 21.47 1.21
C TYR A 251 2.32 20.71 2.49
N PHE A 252 2.65 19.42 2.37
CA PHE A 252 2.94 18.56 3.52
C PHE A 252 4.43 18.42 3.81
N ASN A 253 5.30 19.09 3.03
CA ASN A 253 6.74 18.86 3.02
C ASN A 253 7.06 17.35 2.93
N ALA A 254 6.39 16.65 2.02
CA ALA A 254 6.51 15.22 1.84
C ALA A 254 7.63 14.86 0.86
N ALA A 255 8.08 13.60 0.92
CA ALA A 255 9.06 13.06 -0.02
C ALA A 255 8.38 12.26 -1.15
N ILE A 256 7.17 11.75 -0.88
CA ILE A 256 6.41 10.90 -1.80
C ILE A 256 4.94 11.34 -1.80
N SER A 257 4.36 11.45 -3.00
CA SER A 257 2.94 11.74 -3.22
C SER A 257 2.30 10.58 -3.98
N SER A 258 1.59 9.70 -3.27
CA SER A 258 0.85 8.58 -3.85
C SER A 258 -0.55 9.03 -4.24
N GLY A 259 -0.84 9.06 -5.54
CA GLY A 259 -2.13 9.48 -6.06
C GLY A 259 -3.22 8.43 -5.86
N GLN A 260 -4.47 8.86 -5.99
CA GLN A 260 -5.63 7.99 -5.84
C GLN A 260 -5.87 7.17 -7.12
N SER A 261 -6.02 5.85 -7.00
CA SER A 261 -6.27 4.97 -8.15
C SER A 261 -7.70 4.42 -8.14
N ILE A 262 -8.49 4.80 -9.14
CA ILE A 262 -9.85 4.30 -9.40
C ILE A 262 -9.85 3.32 -10.58
N SER A 263 -10.80 2.38 -10.62
CA SER A 263 -10.98 1.45 -11.74
C SER A 263 -12.18 1.77 -12.62
N LYS A 264 -13.05 2.67 -12.15
CA LYS A 264 -14.20 3.22 -12.88
C LYS A 264 -14.38 4.67 -12.45
N LYS A 265 -14.80 5.53 -13.37
CA LYS A 265 -14.98 6.97 -13.13
C LYS A 265 -15.87 7.26 -11.90
N ASP A 266 -16.92 6.46 -11.71
CA ASP A 266 -17.86 6.62 -10.59
C ASP A 266 -17.68 5.58 -9.47
N GLN A 267 -16.46 5.04 -9.32
CA GLN A 267 -16.21 4.05 -8.28
C GLN A 267 -16.29 4.68 -6.89
N LYS A 268 -17.20 4.19 -6.05
CA LYS A 268 -17.19 4.50 -4.62
C LYS A 268 -15.92 3.94 -3.98
N LEU A 269 -15.03 4.84 -3.58
CA LEU A 269 -13.81 4.50 -2.85
C LEU A 269 -14.10 4.26 -1.36
N PRO A 270 -13.23 3.50 -0.67
CA PRO A 270 -13.26 3.48 0.78
C PRO A 270 -13.03 4.91 1.32
N GLU A 271 -13.77 5.30 2.37
CA GLU A 271 -13.75 6.66 2.94
C GLU A 271 -12.33 7.11 3.30
N ASN A 272 -11.46 6.20 3.73
CA ASN A 272 -10.09 6.53 4.10
C ASN A 272 -9.17 6.90 2.92
N TYR A 273 -9.64 6.84 1.68
CA TYR A 273 -8.90 7.27 0.48
C TYR A 273 -9.39 8.62 -0.06
N SER A 274 -10.43 9.23 0.51
CA SER A 274 -11.05 10.45 -0.02
C SER A 274 -10.48 11.76 0.54
N TYR A 275 -9.40 11.70 1.32
CA TYR A 275 -8.74 12.86 1.93
C TYR A 275 -7.25 12.57 2.11
N PHE A 276 -6.47 13.61 2.40
CA PHE A 276 -5.03 13.46 2.65
C PHE A 276 -4.76 12.68 3.94
N ARG A 277 -3.85 11.71 3.86
CA ARG A 277 -3.38 10.94 5.02
C ARG A 277 -1.98 10.42 4.77
N ILE A 278 -1.31 9.97 5.83
CA ILE A 278 -0.10 9.17 5.66
C ILE A 278 -0.50 7.84 4.98
N ALA A 279 0.11 7.60 3.82
CA ALA A 279 -0.16 6.44 2.99
C ALA A 279 0.44 5.17 3.62
N ASP A 280 -0.37 4.12 3.73
CA ASP A 280 0.05 2.81 4.23
C ASP A 280 0.33 1.80 3.11
N LEU A 281 0.38 2.28 1.87
CA LEU A 281 0.64 1.56 0.62
C LEU A 281 1.31 2.53 -0.37
N LEU A 282 2.04 1.97 -1.33
CA LEU A 282 2.60 2.71 -2.47
C LEU A 282 2.00 2.12 -3.73
N ASP A 283 1.51 2.95 -4.64
CA ASP A 283 1.04 2.53 -5.96
C ASP A 283 2.02 3.08 -7.00
N THR A 284 2.93 2.21 -7.47
CA THR A 284 3.98 2.62 -8.38
C THR A 284 3.45 3.02 -9.76
N GLY A 285 2.17 2.84 -10.04
CA GLY A 285 1.53 3.33 -11.26
C GLY A 285 0.91 4.73 -11.16
N ASN A 286 0.96 5.37 -9.98
CA ASN A 286 0.47 6.73 -9.74
C ASN A 286 1.20 7.36 -8.54
N VAL A 287 2.49 7.66 -8.68
CA VAL A 287 3.27 8.20 -7.57
C VAL A 287 4.40 9.12 -8.03
N LEU A 288 4.49 10.29 -7.39
CA LEU A 288 5.63 11.20 -7.50
C LEU A 288 6.60 10.95 -6.34
N ILE A 289 7.87 10.69 -6.64
CA ILE A 289 8.93 10.40 -5.66
C ILE A 289 10.09 11.35 -5.90
N LYS A 290 10.58 12.02 -4.86
CA LYS A 290 11.81 12.82 -4.94
C LYS A 290 13.04 11.93 -5.15
N ARG A 291 14.03 12.41 -5.89
CA ARG A 291 15.31 11.74 -6.10
C ARG A 291 15.99 11.32 -4.80
N GLU A 292 15.97 12.18 -3.78
CA GLU A 292 16.59 11.94 -2.47
C GLU A 292 16.14 10.62 -1.83
N VAL A 293 14.92 10.15 -2.12
CA VAL A 293 14.42 8.86 -1.64
C VAL A 293 15.26 7.74 -2.26
N PHE A 294 15.45 7.73 -3.58
CA PHE A 294 16.25 6.72 -4.26
C PHE A 294 17.73 6.79 -3.89
N GLU A 295 18.28 8.00 -3.72
CA GLU A 295 19.65 8.21 -3.22
C GLU A 295 19.85 7.60 -1.82
N SER A 296 18.83 7.70 -0.96
CA SER A 296 18.89 7.19 0.41
C SER A 296 18.67 5.68 0.52
N ILE A 297 17.65 5.13 -0.14
CA ILE A 297 17.22 3.74 0.08
C ILE A 297 17.54 2.78 -1.07
N GLY A 298 18.13 3.28 -2.17
CA GLY A 298 18.40 2.53 -3.40
C GLY A 298 17.16 2.32 -4.27
N LEU A 299 17.37 1.68 -5.42
CA LEU A 299 16.35 1.46 -6.45
C LEU A 299 15.32 0.36 -6.05
N PHE A 300 14.46 -0.06 -6.98
CA PHE A 300 13.51 -1.15 -6.71
C PHE A 300 14.22 -2.51 -6.62
N ASP A 301 13.77 -3.36 -5.69
CA ASP A 301 14.32 -4.71 -5.46
C ASP A 301 13.91 -5.65 -6.60
N ARG A 302 14.87 -6.10 -7.41
CA ARG A 302 14.62 -6.98 -8.56
C ARG A 302 14.22 -8.40 -8.17
N GLN A 303 14.30 -8.77 -6.89
CA GLN A 303 13.69 -10.01 -6.41
C GLN A 303 12.18 -10.11 -6.62
N PHE A 304 11.50 -8.97 -6.88
CA PHE A 304 10.07 -8.93 -7.14
C PHE A 304 9.72 -9.03 -8.63
N GLU A 305 10.72 -9.24 -9.50
CA GLU A 305 10.48 -9.38 -10.93
C GLU A 305 9.52 -10.53 -11.24
N LYS A 306 8.63 -10.26 -12.20
CA LYS A 306 7.58 -11.20 -12.65
C LYS A 306 6.63 -11.67 -11.54
N GLN A 307 6.67 -11.03 -10.37
CA GLN A 307 5.83 -11.33 -9.21
C GLN A 307 5.07 -10.08 -8.73
N ARG A 308 4.63 -10.04 -7.47
CA ARG A 308 3.86 -8.94 -6.86
C ARG A 308 4.56 -8.42 -5.62
N MET A 309 4.12 -7.27 -5.12
CA MET A 309 4.55 -6.65 -3.86
C MET A 309 5.87 -5.86 -3.91
N GLY A 310 6.45 -5.60 -5.08
CA GLY A 310 7.65 -4.75 -5.16
C GLY A 310 7.35 -3.27 -4.89
N ASP A 311 6.13 -2.83 -5.22
CA ASP A 311 5.55 -1.54 -4.79
C ASP A 311 5.43 -1.47 -3.27
N GLY A 312 4.89 -2.54 -2.68
CA GLY A 312 4.80 -2.71 -1.25
C GLY A 312 6.15 -2.71 -0.55
N GLU A 313 7.16 -3.31 -1.18
CA GLU A 313 8.51 -3.37 -0.66
C GLU A 313 9.21 -2.01 -0.63
N PHE A 314 9.17 -1.29 -1.74
CA PHE A 314 9.74 0.06 -1.82
C PHE A 314 9.04 1.01 -0.83
N GLY A 315 7.71 0.94 -0.74
CA GLY A 315 6.94 1.71 0.23
C GLY A 315 7.30 1.39 1.68
N MET A 316 7.57 0.13 2.00
CA MET A 316 8.04 -0.28 3.33
C MET A 316 9.43 0.28 3.64
N ARG A 317 10.38 0.24 2.70
CA ARG A 317 11.71 0.83 2.89
C ARG A 317 11.66 2.34 3.07
N ALA A 318 10.86 3.03 2.26
CA ALA A 318 10.65 4.47 2.41
C ALA A 318 10.07 4.80 3.79
N TYR A 319 9.06 4.06 4.24
CA TYR A 319 8.48 4.22 5.57
C TYR A 319 9.51 4.02 6.69
N LEU A 320 10.30 2.94 6.63
CA LEU A 320 11.30 2.64 7.66
C LEU A 320 12.39 3.72 7.76
N ASN A 321 12.73 4.38 6.65
CA ASN A 321 13.73 5.46 6.61
C ASN A 321 13.15 6.85 6.90
N GLY A 322 11.94 6.98 7.44
CA GLY A 322 11.41 8.29 7.85
C GLY A 322 10.70 9.09 6.75
N PHE A 323 10.72 8.63 5.50
CA PHE A 323 10.11 9.38 4.41
C PHE A 323 8.60 9.47 4.54
N LEU A 324 8.08 10.70 4.49
CA LEU A 324 6.65 10.96 4.47
C LEU A 324 6.10 10.66 3.07
N ASN A 325 5.23 9.65 3.00
CA ASN A 325 4.39 9.34 1.85
C ASN A 325 2.95 9.76 2.14
N ILE A 326 2.42 10.71 1.36
CA ILE A 326 1.04 11.16 1.46
C ILE A 326 0.15 10.41 0.45
N SER A 327 -1.06 10.09 0.85
CA SER A 327 -2.13 9.73 -0.07
C SER A 327 -2.78 11.02 -0.56
N ASN A 328 -2.73 11.25 -1.87
CA ASN A 328 -3.20 12.47 -2.50
C ASN A 328 -4.52 12.20 -3.26
N PRO A 329 -5.67 12.68 -2.75
CA PRO A 329 -6.96 12.46 -3.40
C PRO A 329 -7.17 13.31 -4.65
N TYR A 330 -6.37 14.36 -4.86
CA TYR A 330 -6.50 15.27 -6.01
C TYR A 330 -5.68 14.77 -7.22
N ALA A 331 -4.60 14.02 -6.98
CA ALA A 331 -3.83 13.37 -8.04
C ALA A 331 -4.45 12.01 -8.44
N THR A 332 -5.62 12.05 -9.08
CA THR A 332 -6.38 10.84 -9.42
C THR A 332 -5.97 10.22 -10.75
N ARG A 333 -5.87 8.89 -10.76
CA ARG A 333 -5.65 8.04 -11.93
C ARG A 333 -6.80 7.06 -12.12
N LEU A 334 -7.32 6.96 -13.34
CA LEU A 334 -8.18 5.84 -13.76
C LEU A 334 -7.33 4.70 -14.35
N HIS A 335 -7.21 3.59 -13.62
CA HIS A 335 -6.48 2.40 -14.05
C HIS A 335 -7.43 1.41 -14.75
N LEU A 336 -7.22 1.21 -16.06
CA LEU A 336 -8.11 0.44 -16.94
C LEU A 336 -8.06 -1.08 -16.67
N LYS A 337 -7.00 -1.56 -16.02
CA LYS A 337 -6.77 -2.97 -15.66
C LYS A 337 -6.83 -3.90 -16.87
N VAL A 338 -6.14 -3.52 -17.93
CA VAL A 338 -6.12 -4.23 -19.22
C VAL A 338 -5.73 -5.70 -19.01
N LYS A 339 -6.40 -6.62 -19.71
CA LYS A 339 -6.29 -8.08 -19.47
C LYS A 339 -4.97 -8.70 -19.98
N SER A 340 -4.28 -8.04 -20.92
CA SER A 340 -3.05 -8.49 -21.57
C SER A 340 -1.89 -7.51 -21.36
N GLY A 341 -0.67 -7.91 -21.71
CA GLY A 341 0.55 -7.09 -21.59
C GLY A 341 1.02 -6.84 -20.14
N GLY A 342 2.14 -6.14 -19.99
CA GLY A 342 2.80 -5.87 -18.71
C GLY A 342 3.04 -7.12 -17.85
N LEU A 343 2.93 -6.98 -16.52
CA LEU A 343 3.08 -8.11 -15.58
C LEU A 343 2.12 -9.28 -15.84
N ARG A 344 0.99 -9.06 -16.55
CA ARG A 344 0.00 -10.11 -16.84
C ARG A 344 0.52 -11.13 -17.86
N GLN A 345 1.55 -10.78 -18.63
CA GLN A 345 2.22 -11.67 -19.56
C GLN A 345 3.30 -12.54 -18.88
N MET A 346 3.84 -12.11 -17.74
CA MET A 346 5.04 -12.72 -17.14
C MET A 346 4.79 -13.54 -15.86
N GLY A 347 3.59 -13.49 -15.27
CA GLY A 347 3.35 -14.16 -13.99
C GLY A 347 1.88 -14.33 -13.57
N SER A 348 1.67 -14.82 -12.34
CA SER A 348 0.35 -14.92 -11.74
C SER A 348 -0.15 -13.54 -11.34
N TRP A 349 -1.23 -13.08 -11.97
CA TRP A 349 -1.84 -11.80 -11.61
C TRP A 349 -2.38 -11.82 -10.17
N ASP A 350 -2.97 -12.92 -9.71
CA ASP A 350 -3.44 -13.05 -8.33
C ASP A 350 -2.34 -13.69 -7.47
N ALA A 351 -1.87 -12.93 -6.47
CA ALA A 351 -0.81 -13.35 -5.56
C ALA A 351 -1.21 -14.57 -4.70
N PHE A 352 -2.51 -14.84 -4.53
CA PHE A 352 -3.05 -15.94 -3.72
C PHE A 352 -3.82 -16.98 -4.55
N ARG A 353 -3.95 -16.81 -5.86
CA ARG A 353 -4.62 -17.77 -6.75
C ARG A 353 -3.74 -18.05 -7.97
N PRO A 354 -2.71 -18.91 -7.80
CA PRO A 354 -1.85 -19.25 -8.91
C PRO A 354 -2.64 -19.97 -10.01
N LYS A 355 -2.18 -19.84 -11.26
CA LYS A 355 -2.80 -20.50 -12.43
C LYS A 355 -2.63 -22.03 -12.42
N ASN A 356 -1.53 -22.53 -11.83
CA ASN A 356 -1.22 -23.95 -11.73
C ASN A 356 -1.58 -24.48 -10.33
N ILE A 357 -2.18 -25.67 -10.26
CA ILE A 357 -2.66 -26.31 -9.03
C ILE A 357 -1.53 -26.65 -8.04
N PHE A 358 -0.29 -26.82 -8.49
CA PHE A 358 0.88 -27.09 -7.64
C PHE A 358 1.80 -25.87 -7.46
N ALA A 359 1.48 -24.74 -8.08
CA ALA A 359 2.28 -23.54 -7.93
C ALA A 359 2.19 -22.97 -6.50
N PRO A 360 3.24 -22.26 -6.03
CA PRO A 360 3.27 -21.65 -4.70
C PRO A 360 2.04 -20.78 -4.40
N LYS A 361 1.51 -20.90 -3.19
CA LYS A 361 0.38 -20.10 -2.69
C LYS A 361 0.66 -19.58 -1.27
N PRO A 362 0.79 -18.25 -1.06
CA PRO A 362 0.85 -17.21 -2.09
C PRO A 362 2.07 -17.36 -2.99
N ILE A 363 2.21 -16.52 -4.02
CA ILE A 363 3.47 -16.44 -4.75
C ILE A 363 4.63 -16.09 -3.80
N PRO A 364 5.86 -16.54 -4.07
CA PRO A 364 6.97 -16.45 -3.11
C PRO A 364 7.29 -15.03 -2.65
N SER A 365 7.20 -14.02 -3.52
CA SER A 365 7.50 -12.63 -3.21
C SER A 365 6.65 -12.05 -2.07
N VAL A 366 5.42 -12.56 -1.89
CA VAL A 366 4.55 -12.16 -0.76
C VAL A 366 5.17 -12.58 0.56
N LEU A 367 5.59 -13.85 0.66
CA LEU A 367 6.23 -14.36 1.87
C LEU A 367 7.63 -13.80 2.06
N TYR A 368 8.35 -13.52 0.97
CA TYR A 368 9.63 -12.80 1.03
C TYR A 368 9.44 -11.44 1.71
N LEU A 369 8.52 -10.60 1.22
CA LEU A 369 8.20 -9.30 1.85
C LEU A 369 7.80 -9.48 3.32
N TYR A 370 6.83 -10.37 3.58
CA TYR A 370 6.27 -10.53 4.93
C TYR A 370 7.34 -10.96 5.93
N ARG A 371 8.18 -11.93 5.57
CA ARG A 371 9.21 -12.46 6.46
C ARG A 371 10.38 -11.50 6.61
N LYS A 372 10.82 -10.84 5.53
CA LYS A 372 11.92 -9.86 5.53
C LYS A 372 11.64 -8.73 6.53
N TYR A 373 10.44 -8.17 6.50
CA TYR A 373 10.13 -6.98 7.31
C TYR A 373 9.38 -7.30 8.61
N PHE A 374 8.49 -8.28 8.64
CA PHE A 374 7.60 -8.55 9.78
C PHE A 374 7.95 -9.83 10.55
N GLY A 375 8.88 -10.63 10.05
CA GLY A 375 9.29 -11.90 10.66
C GLY A 375 8.28 -13.03 10.46
N ASN A 376 8.70 -14.24 10.83
CA ASN A 376 7.93 -15.47 10.56
C ASN A 376 6.58 -15.50 11.28
N ASN A 377 6.47 -14.93 12.48
CA ASN A 377 5.24 -14.98 13.28
C ASN A 377 4.11 -14.17 12.64
N LEU A 378 4.38 -12.93 12.24
CA LEU A 378 3.37 -12.09 11.57
C LEU A 378 3.07 -12.60 10.16
N ALA A 379 4.06 -13.17 9.46
CA ALA A 379 3.83 -13.84 8.18
C ALA A 379 2.84 -15.02 8.31
N LYS A 380 2.97 -15.85 9.37
CA LYS A 380 2.01 -16.94 9.66
C LYS A 380 0.61 -16.41 9.94
N TRP A 381 0.47 -15.35 10.73
CA TRP A 381 -0.84 -14.71 10.96
C TRP A 381 -1.45 -14.16 9.66
N ALA A 382 -0.62 -13.58 8.79
CA ALA A 382 -1.06 -13.12 7.48
C ALA A 382 -1.63 -14.27 6.65
N LEU A 383 -0.91 -15.40 6.59
CA LEU A 383 -1.37 -16.60 5.88
C LEU A 383 -2.67 -17.16 6.45
N ILE A 384 -2.79 -17.32 7.77
CA ILE A 384 -4.01 -17.84 8.42
C ILE A 384 -5.22 -16.98 8.06
N LYS A 385 -5.03 -15.66 7.97
CA LYS A 385 -6.10 -14.72 7.58
C LYS A 385 -6.39 -14.77 6.07
N SER A 386 -5.38 -14.85 5.21
CA SER A 386 -5.53 -14.64 3.76
C SER A 386 -5.78 -15.92 2.96
N ILE A 387 -5.29 -17.07 3.41
CA ILE A 387 -5.40 -18.34 2.68
C ILE A 387 -6.84 -18.86 2.64
N PRO A 388 -7.59 -19.00 3.75
CA PRO A 388 -8.94 -19.56 3.69
C PRO A 388 -9.87 -18.87 2.67
N PRO A 389 -10.00 -17.53 2.64
CA PRO A 389 -10.84 -16.88 1.63
C PRO A 389 -10.26 -16.93 0.22
N SER A 390 -9.00 -17.33 0.03
CA SER A 390 -8.38 -17.48 -1.29
C SER A 390 -8.67 -18.83 -1.96
N ILE A 391 -9.10 -19.83 -1.20
CA ILE A 391 -9.48 -21.16 -1.72
C ILE A 391 -10.87 -21.09 -2.38
N ILE A 392 -11.78 -20.32 -1.77
CA ILE A 392 -13.16 -20.18 -2.24
C ILE A 392 -13.22 -19.28 -3.51
N PRO A 393 -13.77 -19.79 -4.63
CA PRO A 393 -13.97 -19.01 -5.86
C PRO A 393 -14.84 -17.77 -5.65
N TYR A 394 -14.56 -16.69 -6.38
CA TYR A 394 -15.32 -15.43 -6.26
C TYR A 394 -16.84 -15.60 -6.51
N LYS A 395 -17.23 -16.47 -7.46
CA LYS A 395 -18.64 -16.78 -7.75
C LYS A 395 -19.39 -17.35 -6.55
N PHE A 396 -18.72 -18.11 -5.68
CA PHE A 396 -19.34 -18.74 -4.51
C PHE A 396 -19.51 -17.76 -3.36
N LYS A 397 -18.71 -16.70 -3.30
CA LYS A 397 -18.76 -15.73 -2.20
C LYS A 397 -20.04 -14.90 -2.15
N LYS A 398 -20.80 -14.82 -3.25
CA LYS A 398 -22.05 -14.06 -3.31
C LYS A 398 -23.29 -14.91 -3.03
N ASN A 399 -23.20 -16.24 -3.18
CA ASN A 399 -24.34 -17.16 -3.09
C ASN A 399 -24.18 -18.05 -1.85
N LYS A 400 -25.12 -17.95 -0.88
CA LYS A 400 -25.02 -18.61 0.43
C LYS A 400 -24.88 -20.15 0.33
N PRO A 401 -25.73 -20.88 -0.43
CA PRO A 401 -25.52 -22.30 -0.69
C PRO A 401 -24.14 -22.64 -1.27
N LEU A 402 -23.71 -21.91 -2.31
CA LEU A 402 -22.41 -22.14 -2.94
C LEU A 402 -21.24 -21.79 -2.01
N LEU A 403 -21.44 -20.87 -1.07
CA LEU A 403 -20.44 -20.56 -0.04
C LEU A 403 -20.25 -21.74 0.92
N VAL A 404 -21.33 -22.38 1.37
CA VAL A 404 -21.25 -23.59 2.22
C VAL A 404 -20.53 -24.71 1.47
N LEU A 405 -20.92 -24.97 0.22
CA LEU A 405 -20.22 -25.93 -0.64
C LEU A 405 -18.74 -25.56 -0.81
N GLY A 406 -18.44 -24.27 -1.01
CA GLY A 406 -17.07 -23.76 -1.10
C GLY A 406 -16.25 -24.00 0.17
N VAL A 407 -16.85 -23.93 1.36
CA VAL A 407 -16.19 -24.26 2.62
C VAL A 407 -15.86 -25.75 2.69
N LEU A 408 -16.80 -26.63 2.34
CA LEU A 408 -16.58 -28.08 2.31
C LEU A 408 -15.45 -28.45 1.33
N ILE A 409 -15.47 -27.89 0.12
CA ILE A 409 -14.39 -28.07 -0.87
C ILE A 409 -13.06 -27.54 -0.33
N SER A 410 -13.06 -26.45 0.44
CA SER A 410 -11.82 -25.89 0.99
C SER A 410 -11.16 -26.82 2.01
N ILE A 411 -11.95 -27.59 2.78
CA ILE A 411 -11.46 -28.63 3.69
C ILE A 411 -10.81 -29.77 2.89
N LEU A 412 -11.47 -30.22 1.82
CA LEU A 412 -10.94 -31.27 0.94
C LEU A 412 -9.62 -30.84 0.27
N LEU A 413 -9.53 -29.59 -0.18
CA LEU A 413 -8.32 -29.05 -0.83
C LEU A 413 -7.22 -28.62 0.16
N PHE A 414 -7.47 -28.70 1.47
CA PHE A 414 -6.53 -28.22 2.48
C PHE A 414 -5.15 -28.89 2.42
N PRO A 415 -5.02 -30.22 2.25
CA PRO A 415 -3.70 -30.86 2.11
C PRO A 415 -2.90 -30.33 0.91
N LEU A 416 -3.56 -30.12 -0.23
CA LEU A 416 -2.93 -29.54 -1.41
C LEU A 416 -2.47 -28.10 -1.14
N VAL A 417 -3.31 -27.29 -0.50
CA VAL A 417 -2.98 -25.90 -0.14
C VAL A 417 -1.80 -25.85 0.84
N LEU A 418 -1.69 -26.79 1.78
CA LEU A 418 -0.53 -26.90 2.66
C LEU A 418 0.77 -27.13 1.86
N ILE A 419 0.77 -28.03 0.87
CA ILE A 419 1.92 -28.25 -0.02
C ILE A 419 2.29 -26.96 -0.76
N GLN A 420 1.30 -26.23 -1.29
CA GLN A 420 1.54 -24.96 -1.97
C GLN A 420 2.14 -23.89 -1.03
N ILE A 421 1.70 -23.85 0.23
CA ILE A 421 2.23 -22.93 1.26
C ILE A 421 3.66 -23.30 1.61
N VAL A 422 3.97 -24.59 1.84
CA VAL A 422 5.31 -25.06 2.15
C VAL A 422 6.28 -24.75 1.01
N ASN A 423 5.87 -24.98 -0.24
CA ASN A 423 6.68 -24.63 -1.41
C ASN A 423 6.93 -23.12 -1.49
N SER A 424 5.90 -22.29 -1.29
CA SER A 424 6.03 -20.83 -1.22
C SER A 424 6.99 -20.39 -0.12
N TRP A 425 6.86 -20.97 1.07
CA TRP A 425 7.72 -20.66 2.21
C TRP A 425 9.18 -21.01 1.94
N ARG A 426 9.45 -22.18 1.35
CA ARG A 426 10.79 -22.60 0.94
C ARG A 426 11.39 -21.63 -0.08
N GLN A 427 10.65 -21.29 -1.13
CA GLN A 427 11.13 -20.34 -2.14
C GLN A 427 11.38 -18.96 -1.55
N ALA A 428 10.52 -18.50 -0.63
CA ALA A 428 10.77 -17.28 0.11
C ALA A 428 12.01 -17.35 1.01
N SER A 429 12.36 -18.51 1.59
CA SER A 429 13.62 -18.69 2.32
C SER A 429 14.82 -18.54 1.40
N ILE A 430 14.80 -19.16 0.23
CA ILE A 430 15.87 -19.01 -0.78
C ILE A 430 16.04 -17.53 -1.15
N LYS A 431 14.93 -16.79 -1.35
CA LYS A 431 14.96 -15.35 -1.58
C LYS A 431 15.57 -14.57 -0.41
N LEU A 432 15.26 -14.92 0.84
CA LEU A 432 15.85 -14.28 2.02
C LEU A 432 17.35 -14.55 2.14
N GLU A 433 17.77 -15.79 1.89
CA GLU A 433 19.18 -16.20 1.91
C GLU A 433 19.99 -15.50 0.80
N HIS A 434 19.41 -15.34 -0.40
CA HIS A 434 20.05 -14.61 -1.49
C HIS A 434 20.24 -13.11 -1.18
N GLY A 435 19.35 -12.53 -0.37
CA GLY A 435 19.37 -11.10 -0.05
C GLY A 435 18.81 -10.21 -1.17
N PRO A 436 18.42 -8.96 -0.88
CA PRO A 436 17.79 -8.07 -1.85
C PRO A 436 18.66 -7.79 -3.08
N GLU A 437 18.02 -7.68 -4.24
CA GLU A 437 18.65 -7.25 -5.50
C GLU A 437 18.35 -5.76 -5.71
N ILE A 438 18.85 -4.92 -4.80
CA ILE A 438 18.67 -3.46 -4.82
C ILE A 438 19.96 -2.82 -5.29
N GLU A 439 19.92 -2.21 -6.47
CA GLU A 439 21.00 -1.37 -6.97
C GLU A 439 21.04 -0.03 -6.24
N LYS A 440 22.25 0.51 -6.03
CA LYS A 440 22.42 1.91 -5.60
C LYS A 440 21.97 2.86 -6.72
N TYR A 441 21.56 4.06 -6.32
CA TYR A 441 21.09 5.07 -7.27
C TYR A 441 22.24 5.65 -8.11
N GLY A 442 23.42 5.85 -7.52
CA GLY A 442 24.64 6.40 -8.15
C GLY A 442 25.77 5.39 -8.22
#